data_AF-A0A6G4MVM9-F1
#
_entry.id   AF-A0A6G4MVM9-F1
#
_cell.length_a   1.000
_cell.length_b   1.000
_cell.length_c   1.000
_cell.angle_alpha   90.00
_cell.angle_beta   90.00
_cell.angle_gamma   90.00
#
_symmetry.space_group_name_H-M   'P 1'
#
loop_
_entity.id
_entity.type
_entity.pdbx_description
1 polymer ?
#
loop_
_entity_poly.entity_id
_entity_poly.type
_entity_poly.pdbx_seq_one_letter_code
_entity_poly.pdbx_strand_id
1 'polypeptide(L)'
;GSWGVLIKMYPDADIPMVQLSIDSSKPAAWHFEMGRKLAALRDEGIMLVASGNVVHNLRTVKWHGDSSPYPWAMSFNEYVKENLTWQGPVEQHPLVNYLDHEGGALSNPTPEHYLPLLYVLGAWDGQEPIT
;
A
#
# COMPACT_ATOMS: atom_id res chain seq x y z
N GLY A 1 -10.92 -0.90 8.60
CA GLY A 1 -10.68 -0.15 7.35
C GLY A 1 -11.53 -0.68 6.22
N SER A 2 -11.26 -1.91 5.77
CA SER A 2 -11.77 -2.46 4.50
C SER A 2 -13.30 -2.47 4.35
N TRP A 3 -14.07 -2.84 5.39
CA TRP A 3 -15.54 -2.77 5.33
C TRP A 3 -16.05 -1.36 5.03
N GLY A 4 -15.47 -0.33 5.66
CA GLY A 4 -15.86 1.06 5.44
C GLY A 4 -15.60 1.55 4.00
N VAL A 5 -14.57 1.01 3.34
CA VAL A 5 -14.32 1.25 1.91
C VAL A 5 -15.38 0.53 1.07
N LEU A 6 -15.58 -0.77 1.33
CA LEU A 6 -16.43 -1.62 0.49
C LEU A 6 -17.90 -1.21 0.53
N ILE A 7 -18.48 -0.86 1.68
CA ILE A 7 -19.88 -0.41 1.76
C ILE A 7 -20.13 0.91 1.03
N LYS A 8 -19.08 1.71 0.77
CA LYS A 8 -19.18 2.96 0.01
C LYS A 8 -18.95 2.72 -1.47
N MET A 9 -18.08 1.78 -1.82
CA MET A 9 -17.74 1.43 -3.20
C MET A 9 -18.82 0.56 -3.86
N TYR A 10 -19.32 -0.46 -3.15
CA TYR A 10 -20.35 -1.40 -3.61
C TYR A 10 -21.37 -1.66 -2.48
N PRO A 11 -22.34 -0.74 -2.29
CA PRO A 11 -23.26 -0.79 -1.16
C PRO A 11 -24.18 -2.03 -1.15
N ASP A 12 -24.49 -2.58 -2.32
CA ASP A 12 -25.41 -3.71 -2.47
C ASP A 12 -24.73 -5.08 -2.23
N ALA A 13 -23.40 -5.11 -2.09
CA ALA A 13 -22.61 -6.32 -1.87
C ALA A 13 -22.88 -7.43 -2.91
N ASP A 14 -23.04 -7.04 -4.18
CA ASP A 14 -23.44 -7.86 -5.31
C ASP A 14 -22.26 -8.35 -6.17
N ILE A 15 -21.03 -8.02 -5.79
CA ILE A 15 -19.80 -8.46 -6.47
C ILE A 15 -19.18 -9.66 -5.72
N PRO A 16 -18.95 -10.80 -6.40
CA PRO A 16 -18.24 -11.94 -5.81
C PRO A 16 -16.83 -11.54 -5.31
N MET A 17 -16.47 -11.99 -4.12
CA MET A 17 -15.23 -11.58 -3.46
C MET A 17 -14.44 -12.75 -2.90
N VAL A 18 -13.12 -12.69 -3.05
CA VAL A 18 -12.14 -13.55 -2.39
C VAL A 18 -11.24 -12.70 -1.52
N GLN A 19 -10.95 -13.17 -0.30
CA GLN A 19 -10.03 -12.51 0.62
C GLN A 19 -8.66 -13.16 0.54
N LEU A 20 -7.62 -12.35 0.33
CA LEU A 20 -6.23 -12.76 0.33
C LEU A 20 -5.53 -12.18 1.56
N SER A 21 -4.93 -13.05 2.38
CA SER A 21 -4.11 -12.63 3.53
C SER A 21 -2.69 -12.23 3.12
N ILE A 22 -2.03 -11.44 3.95
CA ILE A 22 -0.60 -11.08 3.82
C ILE A 22 0.24 -12.03 4.68
N ASP A 23 1.30 -12.61 4.10
CA ASP A 23 2.26 -13.44 4.84
C ASP A 23 3.28 -12.56 5.57
N SER A 24 3.13 -12.43 6.89
CA SER A 24 4.01 -11.59 7.72
C SER A 24 5.46 -12.09 7.82
N SER A 25 5.76 -13.30 7.34
CA SER A 25 7.12 -13.86 7.37
C SER A 25 7.97 -13.47 6.16
N LYS A 26 7.40 -12.76 5.17
CA LYS A 26 8.04 -12.47 3.89
C LYS A 26 8.54 -11.02 3.81
N PRO A 27 9.64 -10.77 3.07
CA PRO A 27 10.16 -9.42 2.88
C PRO A 27 9.29 -8.60 1.91
N ALA A 28 9.41 -7.27 1.95
CA ALA A 28 8.68 -6.34 1.08
C ALA A 28 8.79 -6.69 -0.42
N ALA A 29 9.99 -7.07 -0.89
CA ALA A 29 10.23 -7.48 -2.27
C ALA A 29 9.34 -8.67 -2.69
N TRP A 30 9.14 -9.64 -1.79
CA TRP A 30 8.25 -10.78 -2.04
C TRP A 30 6.80 -10.34 -2.23
N HIS A 31 6.33 -9.36 -1.46
CA HIS A 31 4.97 -8.82 -1.60
C HIS A 31 4.80 -8.04 -2.91
N PHE A 32 5.85 -7.34 -3.37
CA PHE A 32 5.86 -6.72 -4.70
C PHE A 32 5.73 -7.77 -5.82
N GLU A 33 6.50 -8.88 -5.73
CA GLU A 33 6.38 -10.00 -6.68
C GLU A 33 5.00 -10.67 -6.64
N MET A 34 4.31 -10.67 -5.50
CA MET A 34 2.93 -11.14 -5.43
C MET A 34 1.99 -10.25 -6.26
N GLY A 35 2.18 -8.94 -6.23
CA GLY A 35 1.46 -8.01 -7.12
C GLY A 35 1.67 -8.34 -8.60
N ARG A 36 2.92 -8.61 -9.00
CA ARG A 36 3.24 -9.01 -10.39
C ARG A 36 2.52 -10.27 -10.84
N LYS A 37 2.40 -11.27 -9.95
CA LYS A 37 1.66 -12.50 -10.24
C LYS A 37 0.16 -12.26 -10.36
N LEU A 38 -0.39 -11.38 -9.52
CA LEU A 38 -1.81 -11.04 -9.54
C LEU A 38 -2.19 -10.15 -10.73
N ALA A 39 -1.23 -9.49 -11.37
CA ALA A 39 -1.45 -8.61 -12.51
C ALA A 39 -2.26 -9.28 -13.63
N ALA A 40 -1.96 -10.55 -13.93
CA ALA A 40 -2.64 -11.31 -14.98
C ALA A 40 -4.17 -11.43 -14.75
N LEU A 41 -4.62 -11.44 -13.49
CA LEU A 41 -6.06 -11.52 -13.17
C LEU A 41 -6.83 -10.27 -13.61
N ARG A 42 -6.13 -9.14 -13.79
CA ARG A 42 -6.74 -7.88 -14.25
C ARG A 42 -7.28 -7.99 -15.68
N ASP A 43 -6.66 -8.83 -16.50
CA ASP A 43 -7.13 -9.15 -17.87
C ASP A 43 -8.28 -10.17 -17.87
N GLU A 44 -8.55 -10.81 -16.72
CA GLU A 44 -9.62 -11.80 -16.53
C GLU A 44 -10.87 -11.21 -15.88
N GLY A 45 -10.98 -9.87 -15.83
CA GLY A 45 -12.12 -9.17 -15.23
C GLY A 45 -12.11 -9.15 -13.69
N ILE A 46 -10.95 -9.39 -13.07
CA ILE A 46 -10.79 -9.35 -11.61
C ILE A 46 -10.19 -8.00 -11.19
N MET A 47 -10.88 -7.30 -10.29
CA MET A 47 -10.35 -6.09 -9.67
C MET A 47 -9.56 -6.44 -8.40
N LEU A 48 -8.33 -5.92 -8.30
CA LEU A 48 -7.53 -6.00 -7.10
C LEU A 48 -7.84 -4.79 -6.19
N VAL A 49 -8.36 -5.05 -4.98
CA VAL A 49 -8.59 -4.02 -3.97
C VAL A 49 -7.69 -4.28 -2.77
N ALA A 50 -6.70 -3.40 -2.58
CA ALA A 50 -5.83 -3.40 -1.42
C ALA A 50 -6.14 -2.17 -0.56
N SER A 51 -6.28 -2.35 0.76
CA SER A 51 -6.60 -1.26 1.69
C SER A 51 -5.63 -1.30 2.87
N GLY A 52 -5.06 -0.15 3.19
CA GLY A 52 -4.06 0.02 4.25
C GLY A 52 -3.75 1.50 4.47
N ASN A 53 -2.62 1.80 5.08
CA ASN A 53 -2.13 3.15 5.33
C ASN A 53 -0.62 3.18 5.19
N VAL A 54 -0.09 4.08 4.36
CA VAL A 54 1.36 4.23 4.18
C VAL A 54 2.03 4.92 5.37
N VAL A 55 1.26 5.65 6.17
CA VAL A 55 1.66 6.12 7.51
C VAL A 55 0.66 5.56 8.51
N HIS A 56 1.09 4.63 9.35
CA HIS A 56 0.26 3.96 10.34
C HIS A 56 1.00 3.78 11.67
N ASN A 57 0.99 4.84 12.49
CA ASN A 57 1.49 4.79 13.86
C ASN A 57 0.48 5.32 14.87
N LEU A 58 -0.38 4.44 15.36
CA LEU A 58 -1.45 4.77 16.31
C LEU A 58 -0.95 5.36 17.64
N ARG A 59 0.32 5.12 18.02
CA ARG A 59 0.93 5.71 19.22
C ARG A 59 1.10 7.23 19.10
N THR A 60 1.14 7.74 17.87
CA THR A 60 1.34 9.17 17.57
C THR A 60 0.04 9.89 17.22
N VAL A 61 -1.09 9.18 17.10
CA VAL A 61 -2.36 9.78 16.67
C VAL A 61 -2.88 10.77 17.71
N LYS A 62 -3.23 11.98 17.25
CA LYS A 62 -3.91 13.01 18.04
C LYS A 62 -5.43 12.82 17.99
N TRP A 63 -6.00 11.99 18.86
CA TRP A 63 -7.45 11.70 18.86
C TRP A 63 -8.36 12.89 19.21
N HIS A 64 -7.86 13.83 20.02
CA HIS A 64 -8.60 15.00 20.50
C HIS A 64 -7.82 16.31 20.28
N GLY A 65 -6.80 16.29 19.42
CA GLY A 65 -5.93 17.44 19.12
C GLY A 65 -6.28 18.12 17.81
N ASP A 66 -5.42 19.06 17.39
CA ASP A 66 -5.52 19.64 16.06
C ASP A 66 -5.29 18.59 14.98
N SER A 67 -5.98 18.73 13.84
CA SER A 67 -5.84 17.83 12.69
C SER A 67 -4.58 18.11 11.86
N SER A 68 -3.65 18.90 12.38
CA SER A 68 -2.41 19.27 11.69
C SER A 68 -1.50 18.04 11.57
N PRO A 69 -1.07 17.67 10.35
CA PRO A 69 -0.21 16.53 10.14
C PRO A 69 1.18 16.78 10.72
N TYR A 70 1.82 15.73 11.23
CA TYR A 70 3.21 15.83 11.67
C TYR A 70 4.15 16.00 10.47
N PRO A 71 5.21 16.82 10.57
CA PRO A 71 6.17 16.99 9.47
C PRO A 71 6.81 15.69 9.00
N TRP A 72 7.15 14.77 9.92
CA TRP A 72 7.71 13.46 9.57
C TRP A 72 6.72 12.57 8.81
N ALA A 73 5.43 12.68 9.12
CA ALA A 73 4.37 11.93 8.46
C ALA A 73 4.16 12.46 7.03
N MET A 74 4.19 13.80 6.85
CA MET A 74 4.16 14.40 5.52
C MET A 74 5.38 14.03 4.69
N SER A 75 6.58 14.11 5.29
CA SER A 75 7.84 13.75 4.61
C SER A 75 7.81 12.31 4.07
N PHE A 76 7.42 11.33 4.90
CA PHE A 76 7.31 9.94 4.43
C PHE A 76 6.19 9.77 3.40
N ASN A 77 5.04 10.43 3.57
CA ASN A 77 3.95 10.36 2.61
C ASN A 77 4.33 10.92 1.22
N GLU A 78 5.04 12.05 1.18
CA GLU A 78 5.53 12.61 -0.08
C GLU A 78 6.60 11.73 -0.71
N TYR A 79 7.54 11.18 0.08
CA TYR A 79 8.48 10.17 -0.40
C TYR A 79 7.76 8.98 -1.05
N VAL A 80 6.65 8.51 -0.47
CA VAL A 80 5.85 7.45 -1.08
C VAL A 80 5.29 7.87 -2.43
N LYS A 81 4.65 9.05 -2.49
CA LYS A 81 4.03 9.58 -3.72
C LYS A 81 5.04 9.79 -4.85
N GLU A 82 6.20 10.34 -4.55
CA GLU A 82 7.27 10.64 -5.51
C GLU A 82 7.84 9.37 -6.17
N ASN A 83 7.70 8.21 -5.53
CA ASN A 83 8.28 6.95 -5.99
C ASN A 83 7.24 5.93 -6.49
N LEU A 84 5.96 6.32 -6.65
CA LEU A 84 4.92 5.42 -7.17
C LEU A 84 5.20 4.95 -8.60
N THR A 85 5.80 5.80 -9.42
CA THR A 85 6.12 5.51 -10.83
C THR A 85 7.56 5.05 -11.05
N TRP A 86 8.26 4.66 -9.97
CA TRP A 86 9.64 4.18 -10.08
C TRP A 86 9.70 2.90 -10.91
N GLN A 87 10.72 2.79 -11.77
CA GLN A 87 10.95 1.61 -12.61
C GLN A 87 12.39 1.12 -12.44
N GLY A 88 12.57 -0.20 -12.37
CA GLY A 88 13.88 -0.84 -12.23
C GLY A 88 13.81 -2.19 -11.49
N PRO A 89 14.97 -2.73 -11.06
CA PRO A 89 15.03 -3.97 -10.29
C PRO A 89 14.32 -3.86 -8.94
N VAL A 90 13.46 -4.83 -8.59
CA VAL A 90 12.64 -4.78 -7.36
C VAL A 90 13.46 -4.52 -6.09
N GLU A 91 14.66 -5.09 -6.00
CA GLU A 91 15.58 -4.93 -4.86
C GLU A 91 16.10 -3.49 -4.68
N GLN A 92 15.95 -2.64 -5.69
CA GLN A 92 16.34 -1.22 -5.66
C GLN A 92 15.13 -0.28 -5.55
N HIS A 93 13.91 -0.82 -5.54
CA HIS A 93 12.71 0.00 -5.54
C HIS A 93 12.61 0.76 -4.21
N PRO A 94 12.49 2.11 -4.23
CA PRO A 94 12.40 2.91 -3.00
C PRO A 94 11.27 2.46 -2.06
N LEU A 95 10.10 2.12 -2.61
CA LEU A 95 8.95 1.66 -1.83
C LEU A 95 9.07 0.21 -1.34
N VAL A 96 9.93 -0.60 -1.95
CA VAL A 96 10.30 -1.90 -1.37
C VAL A 96 11.25 -1.70 -0.19
N ASN A 97 12.20 -0.76 -0.33
CA ASN A 97 13.17 -0.40 0.70
C ASN A 97 12.70 0.78 1.57
N TYR A 98 11.38 0.88 1.82
CA TYR A 98 10.78 2.06 2.46
C TYR A 98 11.31 2.36 3.87
N LEU A 99 11.94 1.38 4.53
CA LEU A 99 12.58 1.54 5.84
C LEU A 99 13.89 2.33 5.78
N ASP A 100 14.48 2.52 4.60
CA ASP A 100 15.69 3.31 4.40
C ASP A 100 15.42 4.83 4.51
N HIS A 101 14.15 5.24 4.35
CA HIS A 101 13.74 6.62 4.62
C HIS A 101 13.73 6.89 6.13
N GLU A 102 14.17 8.08 6.56
CA GLU A 102 14.26 8.45 7.99
C GLU A 102 12.93 8.28 8.75
N GLY A 103 11.81 8.59 8.09
CA GLY A 103 10.46 8.43 8.60
C GLY A 103 9.86 7.02 8.45
N GLY A 104 10.54 6.06 7.81
CA GLY A 104 10.00 4.76 7.43
C GLY A 104 9.58 3.91 8.64
N ALA A 105 10.52 3.68 9.58
CA ALA A 105 10.26 2.91 10.79
C ALA A 105 9.27 3.61 11.74
N LEU A 106 9.29 4.95 11.79
CA LEU A 106 8.33 5.72 12.60
C LEU A 106 6.93 5.69 12.00
N SER A 107 6.82 5.76 10.67
CA SER A 107 5.54 5.71 9.94
C SER A 107 4.93 4.33 9.96
N ASN A 108 5.76 3.28 9.92
CA ASN A 108 5.32 1.89 9.85
C ASN A 108 6.09 1.04 10.87
N PRO A 109 5.73 1.10 12.17
CA PRO A 109 6.38 0.30 13.21
C PRO A 109 6.26 -1.21 12.96
N THR A 110 5.21 -1.61 12.24
CA THR A 110 4.98 -2.95 11.72
C THR A 110 4.51 -2.82 10.26
N PRO A 111 4.78 -3.82 9.39
CA PRO A 111 4.67 -3.64 7.94
C PRO A 111 3.24 -3.81 7.40
N GLU A 112 2.32 -4.42 8.14
CA GLU A 112 1.05 -4.95 7.63
C GLU A 112 0.10 -3.91 7.02
N HIS A 113 0.19 -2.64 7.45
CA HIS A 113 -0.63 -1.56 6.88
C HIS A 113 0.00 -0.94 5.62
N TYR A 114 1.33 -1.07 5.45
CA TYR A 114 2.07 -0.56 4.30
C TYR A 114 2.09 -1.57 3.14
N LEU A 115 2.33 -2.85 3.45
CA LEU A 115 2.46 -3.93 2.48
C LEU A 115 1.33 -4.03 1.42
N PRO A 116 0.04 -3.74 1.72
CA PRO A 116 -1.01 -3.70 0.70
C PRO A 116 -0.68 -2.85 -0.52
N LEU A 117 0.06 -1.74 -0.35
CA LEU A 117 0.49 -0.89 -1.48
C LEU A 117 1.38 -1.65 -2.47
N LEU A 118 2.28 -2.51 -1.98
CA LEU A 118 3.22 -3.26 -2.84
C LEU A 118 2.52 -4.28 -3.73
N TYR A 119 1.37 -4.82 -3.30
CA TYR A 119 0.55 -5.69 -4.15
C TYR A 119 -0.05 -4.92 -5.33
N VAL A 120 -0.45 -3.66 -5.13
CA VAL A 120 -0.99 -2.82 -6.21
C VAL A 120 0.13 -2.35 -7.14
N LEU A 121 1.24 -1.84 -6.58
CA LEU A 121 2.38 -1.39 -7.39
C LEU A 121 3.01 -2.53 -8.19
N GLY A 122 3.11 -3.73 -7.62
CA GLY A 122 3.59 -4.90 -8.34
C GLY A 122 2.73 -5.25 -9.55
N ALA A 123 1.44 -4.87 -9.54
CA ALA A 123 0.52 -5.13 -10.65
C ALA A 123 0.57 -4.06 -11.76
N TRP A 124 1.37 -3.00 -11.61
CA TRP A 124 1.54 -1.93 -12.59
C TRP A 124 2.45 -2.38 -13.75
N ASP A 125 2.05 -2.09 -14.99
CA ASP A 125 2.80 -2.45 -16.20
C ASP A 125 3.91 -1.43 -16.57
N GLY A 126 4.00 -0.30 -15.86
CA GLY A 126 4.95 0.77 -16.14
C GLY A 126 4.49 1.78 -17.18
N GLN A 127 3.28 1.63 -17.74
CA GLN A 127 2.74 2.45 -18.83
C GLN A 127 1.38 3.07 -18.48
N GLU A 128 0.49 2.30 -17.87
CA GLU A 128 -0.83 2.79 -17.49
C GLU A 128 -0.74 3.91 -16.43
N PRO A 129 -1.71 4.85 -16.39
CA PRO A 129 -1.67 5.93 -15.44
C PRO A 129 -1.81 5.45 -13.99
N ILE A 130 -1.00 6.02 -13.09
CA ILE A 130 -1.24 5.98 -11.64
C ILE A 130 -2.00 7.25 -11.27
N THR A 131 -3.20 7.09 -10.73
CA THR A 131 -4.10 8.18 -10.29
C THR A 131 -4.18 8.26 -8.78
#